data_AF-A0A6L7WQ83-F1
#
_entry.id   AF-A0A6L7WQ83-F1
#
_cell.length_a   1.000
_cell.length_b   1.000
_cell.length_c   1.000
_cell.angle_alpha   90.00
_cell.angle_beta   90.00
_cell.angle_gamma   90.00
#
_symmetry.space_group_name_H-M   'P 1'
#
loop_
_entity.id
_entity.type
_entity.pdbx_description
1 polymer ?
#
loop_
_entity_poly.entity_id
_entity_poly.type
_entity_poly.pdbx_seq_one_letter_code
_entity_poly.pdbx_strand_id
1 'polypeptide(L)'
;MDVGTIKVNPHRHFLRPNLRLEGVRGSNFNHFVRAVAVMESAGIDFASVISHVLPLERVQEGFGALDSSYMLDGKTAFKIAVRGAFGAS
;
A
#
# COMPACT_ATOMS: atom_id res chain seq x y z
N MET A 1 -6.22 9.26 8.51
CA MET A 1 -6.34 8.30 9.63
C MET A 1 -7.81 8.06 9.83
N ASP A 2 -8.27 6.82 9.67
CA ASP A 2 -9.66 6.50 10.01
C ASP A 2 -9.78 6.49 11.54
N VAL A 3 -10.70 7.29 12.07
CA VAL A 3 -10.87 7.51 13.52
C VAL A 3 -12.34 7.39 13.87
N GLY A 4 -12.66 6.62 14.91
CA GLY A 4 -14.04 6.40 15.32
C GLY A 4 -14.18 5.36 16.42
N THR A 5 -15.38 5.28 16.96
CA THR A 5 -15.74 4.32 18.01
C THR A 5 -16.53 3.17 17.41
N ILE A 6 -16.22 1.94 17.85
CA ILE A 6 -17.03 0.75 17.55
C ILE A 6 -17.71 0.23 18.82
N LYS A 7 -18.91 -0.34 18.67
CA LYS A 7 -19.59 -1.06 19.76
C LYS A 7 -19.28 -2.55 19.66
N VAL A 8 -18.87 -3.16 20.76
CA VAL A 8 -18.53 -4.59 20.82
C VAL A 8 -19.23 -5.29 21.98
N ASN A 9 -19.63 -6.55 21.77
CA ASN A 9 -20.01 -7.47 22.84
C ASN A 9 -18.80 -8.39 23.10
N PRO A 10 -18.09 -8.26 24.24
CA PRO A 10 -16.84 -8.98 24.44
C PRO A 10 -16.97 -10.51 24.36
N HIS A 11 -18.04 -11.06 24.93
CA HIS A 11 -18.26 -12.51 24.95
C HIS A 11 -18.55 -13.05 23.55
N ARG A 12 -19.48 -12.43 22.83
CA ARG A 12 -19.91 -12.89 21.51
C ARG A 12 -18.83 -12.67 20.45
N HIS A 13 -18.12 -11.54 20.49
CA HIS A 13 -17.23 -11.13 19.42
C HIS A 13 -15.78 -11.57 19.62
N PHE A 14 -15.32 -11.77 20.87
CA PHE A 14 -13.93 -12.16 21.13
C PHE A 14 -13.81 -13.50 21.83
N LEU A 15 -14.53 -13.71 22.95
CA LEU A 15 -14.32 -14.90 23.77
C LEU A 15 -14.84 -16.18 23.11
N ARG A 16 -16.10 -16.21 22.68
CA ARG A 16 -16.72 -17.40 22.06
C ARG A 16 -15.98 -17.90 20.80
N PRO A 17 -15.55 -17.03 19.85
CA PRO A 17 -14.76 -17.47 18.71
C PRO A 17 -13.25 -17.59 19.01
N ASN A 18 -12.79 -17.24 20.22
CA ASN A 18 -11.37 -17.12 20.56
C ASN A 18 -10.59 -16.21 19.59
N LEU A 19 -11.13 -15.01 19.34
CA LEU A 19 -10.58 -14.08 18.36
C LEU A 19 -9.45 -13.22 18.94
N ARG A 20 -8.36 -13.07 18.19
CA ARG A 20 -7.24 -12.16 18.47
C ARG A 20 -7.39 -10.87 17.66
N LEU A 21 -7.36 -9.73 18.35
CA LEU A 21 -7.36 -8.40 17.74
C LEU A 21 -6.00 -7.73 17.93
N GLU A 22 -5.41 -7.23 16.85
CA GLU A 22 -4.08 -6.60 16.88
C GLU A 22 -4.08 -5.26 16.15
N GLY A 23 -3.51 -4.24 16.79
CA GLY A 23 -3.18 -2.97 16.13
C GLY A 23 -1.79 -3.04 15.53
N VAL A 24 -1.67 -3.30 14.24
CA VAL A 24 -0.38 -3.30 13.53
C VAL A 24 -0.17 -1.94 12.88
N ARG A 25 0.95 -1.27 13.21
CA ARG A 25 1.32 0.01 12.60
C ARG A 25 2.80 0.04 12.27
N GLY A 26 3.11 0.56 11.08
CA GLY A 26 4.47 0.85 10.65
C GLY A 26 5.26 -0.40 10.28
N SER A 27 6.55 -0.20 10.03
CA SER A 27 7.49 -1.27 9.73
C SER A 27 8.87 -0.90 10.22
N ASN A 28 9.68 -1.90 10.59
CA ASN A 28 11.07 -1.72 11.00
C ASN A 28 12.02 -2.29 9.94
N PHE A 29 13.32 -2.07 10.12
CA PHE A 29 14.37 -2.51 9.21
C PHE A 29 14.23 -3.99 8.79
N ASN A 30 13.98 -4.88 9.75
CA ASN A 30 13.88 -6.32 9.47
C ASN A 30 12.67 -6.67 8.59
N HIS A 31 11.58 -5.89 8.65
CA HIS A 31 10.45 -6.08 7.75
C HIS A 31 10.84 -5.80 6.30
N PHE A 32 11.63 -4.75 6.04
CA PHE A 32 12.10 -4.42 4.69
C PHE A 32 13.06 -5.47 4.16
N VAL A 33 14.03 -5.93 4.96
CA VAL A 33 14.96 -7.00 4.56
C VAL A 33 14.20 -8.27 4.17
N ARG A 34 13.20 -8.67 4.96
CA ARG A 34 12.38 -9.85 4.66
C ARG A 34 11.49 -9.64 3.44
N ALA A 35 10.94 -8.44 3.25
CA ALA A 35 10.09 -8.13 2.11
C ALA A 35 10.85 -8.27 0.78
N VAL A 36 12.13 -7.91 0.72
CA VAL A 36 12.96 -8.10 -0.49
C VAL A 36 13.04 -9.58 -0.88
N ALA A 37 13.36 -10.45 0.08
CA ALA A 37 13.43 -11.89 -0.18
C ALA A 37 12.08 -12.45 -0.66
N VAL A 38 10.96 -11.97 -0.11
CA VAL A 38 9.61 -12.35 -0.58
C VAL A 38 9.38 -11.85 -2.01
N MET A 39 9.76 -10.62 -2.33
CA MET A 39 9.61 -10.06 -3.68
C MET A 39 10.38 -10.85 -4.73
N GLU A 40 11.55 -11.38 -4.39
CA GLU A 40 12.41 -12.15 -5.30
C GLU A 40 11.93 -13.60 -5.50
N SER A 41 11.29 -14.20 -4.49
CA SER A 41 11.06 -15.66 -4.45
C SER A 41 9.59 -16.09 -4.48
N ALA A 42 8.64 -15.20 -4.17
CA ALA A 42 7.24 -15.62 -3.95
C ALA A 42 6.44 -15.88 -5.24
N GLY A 43 7.00 -15.61 -6.43
CA GLY A 43 6.29 -15.77 -7.70
C GLY A 43 5.06 -14.85 -7.84
N ILE A 44 5.01 -13.77 -7.06
CA ILE A 44 3.92 -12.79 -7.06
C ILE A 44 4.25 -11.72 -8.11
N ASP A 45 3.27 -11.40 -8.96
CA ASP A 45 3.38 -10.27 -9.90
C ASP A 45 3.19 -8.94 -9.16
N PHE A 46 4.28 -8.43 -8.57
CA PHE A 46 4.28 -7.10 -7.96
C PHE A 46 4.15 -5.96 -8.98
N ALA A 47 4.42 -6.19 -10.28
CA ALA A 47 4.23 -5.15 -11.29
C ALA A 47 2.75 -4.84 -11.49
N SER A 48 1.86 -5.83 -11.33
CA SER A 48 0.40 -5.65 -11.37
C SER A 48 -0.13 -4.65 -10.34
N VAL A 49 0.61 -4.43 -9.25
CA VAL A 49 0.23 -3.46 -8.22
C VAL A 49 0.63 -2.03 -8.58
N ILE A 50 1.37 -1.80 -9.67
CA ILE A 50 1.74 -0.46 -10.12
C ILE A 50 0.68 0.04 -11.10
N SER A 51 -0.05 1.09 -10.74
CA SER A 51 -1.10 1.64 -11.61
C SER A 51 -0.56 2.60 -12.67
N HIS A 52 0.49 3.34 -12.35
CA HIS A 52 1.14 4.31 -13.25
C HIS A 52 2.65 4.31 -13.03
N VAL A 53 3.39 4.56 -14.12
CA VAL A 53 4.82 4.89 -14.08
C VAL A 53 4.97 6.30 -14.64
N LEU A 54 5.28 7.27 -13.78
CA LEU A 54 5.39 8.67 -14.17
C LEU A 54 6.85 9.09 -14.34
N PRO A 55 7.15 10.00 -15.27
CA PRO A 55 8.42 10.70 -15.26
C PRO A 55 8.47 11.70 -14.10
N LEU A 56 9.67 12.13 -13.70
CA LEU A 56 9.88 12.97 -12.51
C LEU A 56 9.07 14.30 -12.59
N GLU A 57 8.94 14.86 -13.78
CA GLU A 57 8.25 16.13 -14.05
C GLU A 57 6.76 16.06 -13.72
N ARG A 58 6.17 14.86 -13.73
CA ARG A 58 4.74 14.63 -13.44
C ARG A 58 4.48 14.13 -12.02
N VAL A 59 5.50 14.07 -11.14
CA VAL A 59 5.33 13.57 -9.77
C VAL A 59 4.27 14.35 -9.00
N GLN A 60 4.15 15.66 -9.24
CA GLN A 60 3.13 16.48 -8.62
C GLN A 60 1.70 16.03 -8.99
N GLU A 61 1.46 15.66 -10.25
CA GLU A 61 0.17 15.11 -10.69
C GLU A 61 -0.15 13.80 -9.96
N GLY A 62 0.86 12.94 -9.78
CA GLY A 62 0.73 11.69 -9.03
C GLY A 62 0.33 11.91 -7.57
N PHE A 63 0.98 12.85 -6.87
CA PHE A 63 0.56 13.23 -5.52
C PHE A 63 -0.86 13.82 -5.51
N GLY A 64 -1.18 14.70 -6.44
CA GLY A 64 -2.51 15.30 -6.56
C GLY A 64 -3.61 14.25 -6.77
N ALA A 65 -3.37 13.24 -7.60
CA ALA A 65 -4.31 12.15 -7.81
C ALA A 65 -4.54 11.34 -6.53
N LEU A 66 -3.48 11.01 -5.78
CA LEU A 66 -3.56 10.20 -4.56
C LEU A 66 -4.15 10.96 -3.36
N ASP A 67 -4.11 12.29 -3.37
CA ASP A 67 -4.72 13.13 -2.32
C ASP A 67 -6.17 13.54 -2.62
N SER A 68 -6.69 13.21 -3.81
CA SER A 68 -8.02 13.66 -4.25
C SER A 68 -8.90 12.53 -4.79
N SER A 69 -9.15 12.50 -6.10
CA SER A 69 -10.11 11.64 -6.78
C SER A 69 -9.62 10.21 -6.97
N TYR A 70 -8.33 9.93 -6.69
CA TYR A 70 -7.66 8.70 -7.06
C TYR A 70 -7.76 8.40 -8.56
N MET A 71 -7.79 9.44 -9.41
CA MET A 71 -7.83 9.30 -10.87
C MET A 71 -6.66 10.03 -11.53
N LEU A 72 -5.99 9.38 -12.47
CA LEU A 72 -4.94 9.95 -13.32
C LEU A 72 -5.00 9.30 -14.70
N ASP A 73 -4.85 10.08 -15.77
CA ASP A 73 -4.86 9.57 -17.16
C ASP A 73 -6.08 8.64 -17.48
N GLY A 74 -7.24 8.95 -16.88
CA GLY A 74 -8.48 8.18 -17.05
C GLY A 74 -8.53 6.85 -16.31
N LYS A 75 -7.57 6.55 -15.43
CA LYS A 75 -7.46 5.30 -14.67
C LYS A 75 -7.35 5.55 -13.17
N THR A 76 -7.69 4.55 -12.37
CA THR A 76 -7.53 4.61 -10.91
C THR A 76 -6.06 4.65 -10.51
N ALA A 77 -5.67 5.67 -9.75
CA ALA A 77 -4.37 5.84 -9.13
C ALA A 77 -4.37 5.19 -7.74
N PHE A 78 -3.38 4.34 -7.43
CA PHE A 78 -3.24 3.75 -6.09
C PHE A 78 -1.79 3.52 -5.68
N LYS A 79 -0.95 3.02 -6.60
CA LYS A 79 0.49 2.90 -6.40
C LYS A 79 1.20 3.37 -7.66
N ILE A 80 1.84 4.52 -7.55
CA ILE A 80 2.51 5.18 -8.66
C ILE A 80 4.02 4.97 -8.48
N ALA A 81 4.67 4.42 -9.49
CA ALA A 81 6.11 4.37 -9.57
C ALA A 81 6.63 5.63 -10.29
N VAL A 82 7.80 6.09 -9.90
CA VAL A 82 8.48 7.21 -10.57
C VAL A 82 9.67 6.63 -11.31
N ARG A 83 9.75 6.91 -12.62
CA ARG A 83 10.91 6.52 -13.42
C ARG A 83 12.11 7.35 -12.96
N GLY A 84 13.16 6.67 -12.51
CA GLY A 84 14.43 7.31 -12.21
C GLY A 84 15.14 7.78 -13.50
N ALA A 85 16.02 8.77 -13.37
CA ALA A 85 16.84 9.27 -14.48
C ALA A 85 18.00 8.32 -14.88
N PHE A 86 18.26 7.26 -14.11
CA PHE A 86 19.30 6.29 -14.39
C PHE A 86 18.69 4.97 -14.90
N GLY A 87 18.97 4.65 -16.17
CA GLY A 87 18.59 3.37 -16.78
C GLY A 87 17.54 3.44 -17.90
N ALA A 88 17.38 4.57 -18.59
CA ALA A 88 16.78 4.55 -19.92
C ALA A 88 17.81 4.01 -20.92
N SER A 89 17.76 2.71 -21.17
CA SER A 89 18.27 2.04 -22.38
C SER A 89 17.16 1.19 -22.95
#